data_AF-A0A6P1CRH8-F1
#
_entry.id   AF-A0A6P1CRH8-F1
#
_cell.length_a   1.000
_cell.length_b   1.000
_cell.length_c   1.000
_cell.angle_alpha   90.00
_cell.angle_beta   90.00
_cell.angle_gamma   90.00
#
_symmetry.space_group_name_H-M   'P 1'
#
loop_
_entity.id
_entity.type
_entity.pdbx_description
1 polymer ?
#
loop_
_entity_poly.entity_id
_entity_poly.type
_entity_poly.pdbx_seq_one_letter_code
_entity_poly.pdbx_strand_id
1 'polypeptide(L)'
;MSGGSYDYLYRAEPDDLMRRGSDLAAMRERLTELGLKDVAAEVRKVEAQIQAYRDAVTERMERIGDVLQAVEWFDSNDWSEDQVREAVDRYRARIG
;
A
#
# COMPACT_ATOMS: atom_id res chain seq x y z
N MET A 1 2.29 -16.16 24.77
CA MET A 1 1.57 -14.87 24.99
C MET A 1 0.26 -14.97 24.24
N SER A 2 -0.90 -14.82 24.89
CA SER A 2 -2.17 -14.81 24.14
C SER A 2 -2.36 -13.41 23.56
N GLY A 3 -2.11 -13.26 22.26
CA GLY A 3 -2.62 -12.12 21.50
C GLY A 3 -4.14 -12.12 21.68
N GLY A 4 -4.74 -10.99 22.06
CA GLY A 4 -6.20 -10.93 22.23
C GLY A 4 -6.94 -11.34 20.95
N SER A 5 -8.27 -11.45 20.99
CA SER A 5 -9.09 -11.93 19.85
C SER A 5 -8.90 -11.17 18.53
N TYR A 6 -8.28 -9.99 18.56
CA TYR A 6 -7.95 -9.15 17.40
C TYR A 6 -6.54 -8.56 17.49
N ASP A 7 -5.59 -9.29 18.09
CA ASP A 7 -4.18 -8.92 18.24
C ASP A 7 -3.91 -7.46 18.67
N TYR A 8 -4.72 -6.96 19.60
CA TYR A 8 -4.64 -5.59 20.12
C TYR A 8 -4.70 -4.49 19.03
N LEU A 9 -5.56 -4.65 18.01
CA LEU A 9 -5.80 -3.66 16.95
C LEU A 9 -5.84 -2.19 17.41
N TYR A 10 -6.42 -1.91 18.59
CA TYR A 10 -6.51 -0.55 19.13
C TYR A 10 -5.15 0.09 19.50
N ARG A 11 -4.08 -0.70 19.55
CA ARG A 11 -2.69 -0.27 19.77
C ARG A 11 -1.82 -0.39 18.52
N ALA A 12 -2.38 -0.82 17.39
CA ALA A 12 -1.62 -1.00 16.18
C ALA A 12 -1.23 0.36 15.59
N GLU A 13 0.04 0.49 15.21
CA GLU A 13 0.53 1.65 14.47
C GLU A 13 0.03 1.59 13.02
N PRO A 14 -0.03 2.74 12.30
CA PRO A 14 -0.50 2.79 10.92
C PRO A 14 0.16 1.77 9.98
N ASP A 15 1.47 1.57 10.10
CA ASP A 15 2.23 0.62 9.27
C ASP A 15 1.84 -0.84 9.52
N ASP A 16 1.44 -1.16 10.75
CA ASP A 16 0.98 -2.49 11.12
C ASP A 16 -0.45 -2.72 10.65
N LEU A 17 -1.31 -1.71 10.74
CA LEU A 17 -2.68 -1.76 10.24
C LEU A 17 -2.73 -2.10 8.75
N MET A 18 -1.75 -1.61 7.97
CA MET A 18 -1.67 -1.95 6.56
C MET A 18 -1.63 -3.47 6.34
N ARG A 19 -0.96 -4.24 7.21
CA ARG A 19 -0.80 -5.70 7.07
C ARG A 19 -1.91 -6.52 7.73
N ARG A 20 -2.84 -5.88 8.44
CA ARG A 20 -3.84 -6.54 9.32
C ARG A 20 -5.26 -6.50 8.75
N GLY A 21 -5.40 -6.61 7.43
CA GLY A 21 -6.70 -6.55 6.75
C GLY A 21 -7.72 -7.58 7.28
N SER A 22 -7.27 -8.81 7.60
CA SER A 22 -8.14 -9.84 8.19
C SER A 22 -8.68 -9.46 9.56
N ASP A 23 -7.85 -8.85 10.40
CA ASP A 23 -8.24 -8.49 11.76
C ASP A 23 -9.23 -7.31 11.76
N LEU A 24 -9.00 -6.32 10.87
CA LEU A 24 -9.91 -5.20 10.65
C LEU A 24 -11.29 -5.69 10.17
N ALA A 25 -11.31 -6.63 9.21
CA ALA A 25 -12.55 -7.21 8.72
C ALA A 25 -13.30 -7.97 9.82
N ALA A 26 -12.60 -8.81 10.60
CA ALA A 26 -13.18 -9.55 11.71
C ALA A 26 -13.73 -8.63 12.81
N MET A 27 -13.03 -7.53 13.12
CA MET A 27 -13.51 -6.51 14.07
C MET A 27 -14.75 -5.79 13.54
N ARG A 28 -14.75 -5.39 12.27
CA ARG A 28 -15.91 -4.74 11.62
C ARG A 28 -17.15 -5.64 11.64
N GLU A 29 -16.99 -6.91 11.34
CA GLU A 29 -18.05 -7.92 11.40
C GLU A 29 -18.59 -8.05 12.83
N ARG A 30 -17.69 -8.17 13.81
CA ARG A 30 -18.10 -8.25 15.22
C ARG A 30 -18.87 -7.02 15.69
N LEU A 31 -18.40 -5.81 15.34
CA LEU A 31 -19.09 -4.56 15.66
C LEU A 31 -20.49 -4.51 15.03
N THR A 32 -20.62 -5.05 13.82
CA THR A 32 -21.91 -5.15 13.12
C THR A 32 -22.87 -6.11 13.84
N GLU A 33 -22.39 -7.28 14.27
CA GLU A 33 -23.17 -8.26 15.04
C GLU A 33 -23.66 -7.69 16.38
N LEU A 34 -22.86 -6.82 17.01
CA LEU A 34 -23.21 -6.14 18.26
C LEU A 34 -24.17 -4.95 18.06
N GLY A 35 -24.54 -4.63 16.82
CA GLY A 35 -25.40 -3.48 16.50
C GLY A 35 -24.69 -2.12 16.50
N LEU A 36 -23.37 -2.09 16.66
CA LEU A 36 -22.51 -0.89 16.73
C LEU A 36 -22.12 -0.41 15.32
N LYS A 37 -23.15 -0.08 14.52
CA LYS A 37 -22.99 0.19 13.07
C LYS A 37 -22.15 1.43 12.77
N ASP A 38 -22.18 2.43 13.64
CA ASP A 38 -21.38 3.65 13.56
C ASP A 38 -19.88 3.33 13.70
N VAL A 39 -19.51 2.56 14.72
CA VAL A 39 -18.11 2.14 14.94
C VAL A 39 -17.63 1.20 13.83
N ALA A 40 -18.49 0.28 13.37
CA ALA A 40 -18.19 -0.58 12.21
C ALA A 40 -17.94 0.25 10.93
N ALA A 41 -18.61 1.39 10.76
CA ALA A 41 -18.39 2.30 9.65
C ALA A 41 -17.02 3.00 9.74
N GLU A 42 -16.55 3.33 10.95
CA GLU A 42 -15.19 3.86 11.14
C GLU A 42 -14.13 2.83 10.75
N VAL A 43 -14.27 1.56 11.15
CA VAL A 43 -13.35 0.48 10.73
C VAL A 43 -13.34 0.33 9.21
N ARG A 44 -14.52 0.40 8.57
CA ARG A 44 -14.62 0.35 7.10
C ARG A 44 -13.89 1.50 6.41
N LYS A 45 -13.92 2.71 6.98
CA LYS A 45 -13.17 3.85 6.43
C LYS A 45 -11.66 3.60 6.50
N VAL A 46 -11.17 3.00 7.60
CA VAL A 46 -9.76 2.60 7.72
C VAL A 46 -9.39 1.58 6.64
N GLU A 47 -10.19 0.53 6.44
CA GLU A 47 -9.98 -0.45 5.36
C GLU A 47 -9.91 0.23 3.98
N ALA A 48 -10.85 1.13 3.68
CA ALA A 48 -10.91 1.85 2.41
C ALA A 48 -9.70 2.78 2.20
N GLN A 49 -9.23 3.46 3.25
CA GLN A 49 -8.04 4.31 3.19
C GLN A 49 -6.78 3.50 2.94
N ILE A 50 -6.64 2.33 3.58
CA ILE A 50 -5.50 1.43 3.35
C ILE A 50 -5.52 0.94 1.90
N GLN A 51 -6.69 0.53 1.38
CA GLN A 51 -6.79 0.07 0.00
C GLN A 51 -6.45 1.20 -1.00
N ALA A 52 -7.01 2.39 -0.81
CA ALA A 52 -6.73 3.54 -1.66
C ALA A 52 -5.24 3.91 -1.66
N TYR A 53 -4.58 3.83 -0.50
CA TYR A 53 -3.13 4.02 -0.41
C TYR A 53 -2.36 2.96 -1.19
N ARG A 54 -2.72 1.68 -1.04
CA ARG A 54 -2.08 0.56 -1.78
C ARG A 54 -2.20 0.74 -3.28
N ASP A 55 -3.39 1.08 -3.76
CA ASP A 55 -3.65 1.28 -5.18
C ASP A 55 -2.84 2.47 -5.71
N ALA A 56 -2.84 3.60 -4.99
CA ALA A 56 -2.09 4.79 -5.38
C ALA A 56 -0.57 4.55 -5.43
N VAL A 57 -0.01 3.81 -4.46
CA VAL A 57 1.41 3.45 -4.45
C VAL A 57 1.71 2.50 -5.61
N THR A 58 0.88 1.48 -5.82
CA THR A 58 1.06 0.48 -6.89
C THR A 58 1.08 1.16 -8.26
N GLU A 59 0.06 1.97 -8.55
CA GLU A 59 -0.02 2.74 -9.80
C GLU A 59 1.21 3.65 -9.97
N ARG A 60 1.64 4.32 -8.90
CA ARG A 60 2.80 5.22 -8.98
C ARG A 60 4.09 4.46 -9.24
N MET A 61 4.27 3.30 -8.63
CA MET A 61 5.41 2.41 -8.86
C MET A 61 5.41 1.82 -10.26
N GLU A 62 4.27 1.39 -10.79
CA GLU A 62 4.15 0.92 -12.19
C GLU A 62 4.48 2.02 -13.20
N ARG A 63 4.14 3.27 -12.87
CA ARG A 63 4.45 4.44 -13.72
C ARG A 63 5.96 4.75 -13.77
N ILE A 64 6.69 4.53 -12.69
CA ILE A 64 8.12 4.91 -12.59
C ILE A 64 9.08 3.71 -12.60
N GLY A 65 8.55 2.48 -12.59
CA GLY A 65 9.32 1.25 -12.41
C GLY A 65 10.49 1.11 -13.39
N ASP A 66 10.24 1.33 -14.68
CA ASP A 66 11.27 1.24 -15.72
C ASP A 66 12.43 2.21 -15.49
N VAL A 67 12.14 3.41 -14.95
CA VAL A 67 13.17 4.41 -14.63
C VAL A 67 13.97 3.99 -13.40
N LEU A 68 13.30 3.48 -12.37
CA LEU A 68 13.99 3.00 -11.17
C LEU A 68 14.91 1.82 -11.48
N GLN A 69 14.43 0.86 -12.28
CA GLN A 69 15.22 -0.26 -12.77
C GLN A 69 16.42 0.22 -13.59
N ALA A 70 16.24 1.21 -14.47
CA ALA A 70 17.32 1.75 -15.27
C ALA A 70 18.46 2.32 -14.43
N VAL A 71 18.12 3.03 -13.36
CA VAL A 71 19.10 3.58 -12.40
C VAL A 71 19.79 2.45 -11.64
N GLU A 72 19.04 1.46 -11.16
CA GLU A 72 19.61 0.30 -10.46
C GLU A 72 20.66 -0.43 -11.32
N TRP A 73 20.36 -0.63 -12.61
CA TRP A 73 21.27 -1.29 -13.54
C TRP A 73 22.45 -0.42 -13.97
N PHE A 74 22.28 0.90 -13.97
CA PHE A 74 23.41 1.82 -14.16
C PHE A 74 24.37 1.73 -12.97
N ASP A 75 23.86 1.75 -11.75
CA ASP A 75 24.67 1.68 -10.53
C ASP A 75 25.36 0.30 -10.35
N SER A 76 24.80 -0.78 -10.92
CA SER A 76 25.44 -2.09 -10.98
C SER A 76 26.50 -2.22 -12.10
N ASN A 77 26.70 -1.19 -12.93
CA ASN A 77 27.50 -1.19 -14.16
C ASN A 77 26.96 -2.13 -15.27
N ASP A 78 25.70 -2.54 -15.20
CA ASP A 78 25.06 -3.32 -16.26
C ASP A 78 24.60 -2.41 -17.41
N TRP A 79 24.20 -1.17 -17.10
CA TRP A 79 23.72 -0.17 -18.05
C TRP A 79 24.58 1.10 -18.06
N SER A 80 24.45 1.86 -19.15
CA SER A 80 25.05 3.18 -19.37
C SER A 80 24.08 4.30 -19.04
N GLU A 81 24.61 5.52 -18.89
CA GLU A 81 23.81 6.73 -18.63
C GLU A 81 22.80 7.00 -19.76
N ASP A 82 23.12 6.64 -21.00
CA ASP A 82 22.22 6.81 -22.16
C ASP A 82 20.95 5.96 -22.01
N GLN A 83 21.04 4.75 -21.44
CA GLN A 83 19.89 3.87 -21.21
C GLN A 83 18.97 4.42 -20.11
N VAL A 84 19.55 5.11 -19.11
CA VAL A 84 18.77 5.85 -18.10
C VAL A 84 18.00 6.99 -18.74
N ARG A 85 18.65 7.77 -19.61
CA ARG A 85 18.03 8.87 -20.36
C ARG A 85 16.88 8.37 -21.23
N GLU A 86 17.08 7.27 -21.93
CA GLU A 86 16.05 6.64 -22.76
C GLU A 86 14.83 6.20 -21.92
N ALA A 87 15.05 5.59 -20.75
CA ALA A 87 13.95 5.20 -19.85
C ALA A 87 13.13 6.41 -19.36
N VAL A 88 13.81 7.52 -19.05
CA VAL A 88 13.16 8.78 -18.66
C VAL A 88 12.34 9.36 -19.82
N ASP A 89 12.87 9.33 -21.04
CA ASP A 89 12.16 9.85 -22.22
C ASP A 89 10.92 9.00 -22.54
N ARG A 90 11.01 7.67 -22.44
CA ARG A 90 9.84 6.78 -22.55
C ARG A 90 8.79 7.06 -21.49
N TYR A 91 9.21 7.28 -20.23
CA TYR A 91 8.30 7.67 -19.16
C TYR A 91 7.57 8.97 -19.48
N ARG A 92 8.30 10.02 -19.89
CA ARG A 92 7.72 11.33 -20.23
C ARG A 92 6.74 11.23 -21.39
N ALA A 93 7.07 10.46 -22.43
CA ALA A 93 6.19 10.23 -23.58
C ALA A 93 4.90 9.48 -23.21
N ARG A 94 4.89 8.70 -22.12
CA ARG A 94 3.71 7.98 -21.62
C ARG A 94 2.76 8.85 -20.79
N ILE A 95 3.26 9.95 -20.21
CA ILE A 95 2.48 10.80 -19.28
C ILE A 95 2.14 12.19 -19.82
N GLY A 96 2.80 12.63 -20.90
CA GLY A 96 2.51 13.88 -21.60
C GLY A 96 1.38 13.72 -22.61
#